data_AF-A0A135YL22-F1
#
_entry.id   AF-A0A135YL22-F1
#
_cell.length_a   1.000
_cell.length_b   1.000
_cell.length_c   1.000
_cell.angle_alpha   90.00
_cell.angle_beta   90.00
_cell.angle_gamma   90.00
#
_symmetry.space_group_name_H-M   'P 1'
#
loop_
_entity.id
_entity.type
_entity.pdbx_description
1 polymer ?
#
loop_
_entity_poly.entity_id
_entity_poly.type
_entity_poly.pdbx_seq_one_letter_code
_entity_poly.pdbx_strand_id
1 'polypeptide(L)' 'MKLIEQILSQSNLKEAIHRVKINKGAPGVDKRMVEELDSYFRKHQAEIKYAIMKMMDING' A
#
# COMPACT_ATOMS: atom_id res chain seq x y z
N MET A 1 -2.19 1.32 -18.42
CA MET A 1 -1.76 1.81 -17.09
C MET A 1 -2.83 2.58 -16.29
N LYS A 2 -3.93 3.06 -16.90
CA LYS A 2 -4.97 3.82 -16.15
C LYS A 2 -5.47 3.16 -14.86
N LEU A 3 -5.62 1.83 -14.83
CA LEU A 3 -6.05 1.12 -13.63
C LEU A 3 -5.00 1.12 -12.52
N ILE A 4 -3.71 0.94 -12.83
CA ILE A 4 -2.67 0.93 -11.79
C ILE A 4 -2.52 2.32 -11.16
N GLU A 5 -2.67 3.38 -11.96
CA GLU A 5 -2.72 4.76 -11.48
C GLU A 5 -3.90 4.97 -10.52
N GLN A 6 -5.08 4.40 -10.81
CA GLN A 6 -6.24 4.45 -9.93
C GLN A 6 -6.02 3.66 -8.63
N ILE A 7 -5.47 2.45 -8.72
CA ILE A 7 -5.12 1.61 -7.55
C ILE A 7 -4.14 2.35 -6.64
N LEU A 8 -3.14 3.02 -7.21
CA LEU A 8 -2.10 3.74 -6.48
C LEU A 8 -2.48 5.20 -6.15
N SER A 9 -3.72 5.62 -6.43
CA SER A 9 -4.19 6.96 -6.09
C SER A 9 -4.26 7.19 -4.58
N GLN A 10 -4.01 8.42 -4.11
CA GLN A 10 -4.03 8.68 -2.67
C GLN A 10 -5.39 8.44 -2.02
N SER A 11 -6.49 8.69 -2.73
CA SER A 11 -7.83 8.42 -2.23
C SER A 11 -8.05 6.92 -2.03
N ASN A 12 -7.69 6.10 -3.02
CA ASN A 12 -7.82 4.64 -2.92
C ASN A 12 -6.93 4.06 -1.80
N LEU A 13 -5.68 4.52 -1.69
CA LEU A 13 -4.76 4.05 -0.65
C LEU A 13 -5.26 4.39 0.77
N LYS A 14 -5.81 5.59 0.98
CA LYS A 14 -6.39 5.98 2.27
C LYS A 14 -7.56 5.08 2.67
N GLU A 15 -8.47 4.82 1.73
CA GLU A 15 -9.62 3.94 1.94
C GLU A 15 -9.17 2.49 2.22
N ALA A 16 -8.17 1.99 1.48
CA ALA A 16 -7.61 0.66 1.69
C ALA A 16 -6.99 0.50 3.08
N ILE A 17 -6.18 1.47 3.53
CA ILE A 17 -5.57 1.46 4.87
C ILE A 17 -6.67 1.47 5.95
N HIS A 18 -7.71 2.29 5.77
CA HIS A 18 -8.83 2.34 6.71
C HIS A 18 -9.54 0.99 6.85
N ARG A 19 -9.82 0.31 5.73
CA ARG A 19 -10.44 -1.02 5.74
C ARG A 19 -9.56 -2.08 6.41
N VAL A 20 -8.26 -2.10 6.14
CA VAL A 20 -7.33 -3.03 6.80
C VAL A 20 -7.35 -2.83 8.32
N LYS A 21 -7.39 -1.58 8.77
CA LYS A 21 -7.51 -1.25 10.21
C LYS A 21 -8.80 -1.73 10.84
N ILE A 22 -9.92 -1.64 10.13
CA ILE A 22 -11.22 -2.16 10.61
C ILE A 22 -11.20 -3.69 10.71
N ASN A 23 -10.58 -4.37 9.74
CA ASN A 23 -10.58 -5.83 9.68
C ASN A 23 -9.79 -6.52 10.79
N LYS A 24 -8.85 -5.82 11.44
CA LYS A 24 -8.05 -6.31 12.59
C LYS A 24 -7.58 -7.76 12.44
N GLY A 25 -6.56 -7.97 11.60
CA GLY A 25 -5.94 -9.28 11.36
C GLY A 25 -4.72 -9.57 12.24
N ALA A 26 -4.35 -10.84 12.33
CA ALA A 26 -3.06 -11.23 12.89
C ALA A 26 -1.90 -10.68 12.03
N PRO A 27 -0.76 -10.32 12.62
CA PRO A 27 0.42 -9.90 11.88
C PRO A 27 0.89 -10.93 10.85
N GLY A 28 1.49 -10.42 9.77
CA GLY A 28 2.15 -11.26 8.76
C GLY A 28 3.51 -11.79 9.23
N VAL A 29 4.30 -12.30 8.28
CA VAL A 29 5.63 -12.88 8.54
C VAL A 29 6.63 -11.85 9.10
N ASP A 30 6.42 -10.57 8.79
CA ASP A 30 7.21 -9.44 9.29
C ASP A 30 6.80 -8.99 10.70
N LYS A 31 5.78 -9.64 11.28
CA LYS A 31 5.22 -9.39 12.61
C LYS A 31 4.75 -7.95 12.84
N ARG A 32 4.51 -7.17 11.79
CA ARG A 32 4.01 -5.80 11.92
C ARG A 32 2.55 -5.78 12.33
N MET A 33 2.26 -4.98 13.33
CA MET A 33 0.92 -4.74 13.82
C MET A 33 0.19 -3.74 12.91
N VAL A 34 -1.14 -3.84 12.84
CA VAL A 34 -1.98 -2.98 12.01
C VAL A 34 -1.88 -1.50 12.42
N GLU A 35 -1.61 -1.25 13.69
CA GLU A 35 -1.38 0.07 14.29
C GLU A 35 -0.11 0.75 13.72
N GLU A 36 0.86 -0.02 13.25
CA GLU A 36 2.12 0.51 12.68
C GLU A 36 1.96 0.99 11.23
N LEU A 37 0.87 0.61 10.55
CA LEU A 37 0.68 0.87 9.10
C LEU A 37 0.80 2.34 8.73
N ASP A 38 0.25 3.26 9.52
CA ASP A 38 0.36 4.69 9.21
C ASP A 38 1.80 5.17 9.19
N SER A 39 2.58 4.78 10.21
CA SER A 39 3.98 5.17 10.33
C SER A 39 4.82 4.58 9.19
N TYR A 40 4.51 3.33 8.82
CA TYR A 40 5.20 2.63 7.75
C TYR A 40 4.92 3.27 6.39
N PHE A 41 3.65 3.53 6.06
CA PHE A 41 3.29 4.17 4.79
C PHE A 41 3.76 5.63 4.72
N ARG A 42 3.80 6.39 5.84
CA ARG A 42 4.41 7.73 5.84
C ARG A 42 5.88 7.72 5.40
N LYS A 43 6.62 6.66 5.74
CA LYS A 43 8.04 6.53 5.42
C LYS A 43 8.30 5.90 4.05
N HIS A 44 7.51 4.88 3.67
CA HIS A 44 7.84 4.00 2.54
C HIS A 44 6.87 4.08 1.35
N GLN A 45 5.75 4.83 1.44
CA GLN A 45 4.73 4.81 0.38
C GLN A 45 5.28 5.22 -1.00
N ALA A 46 6.15 6.23 -1.08
CA ALA A 46 6.72 6.67 -2.35
C ALA A 46 7.57 5.58 -3.02
N GLU A 47 8.42 4.92 -2.23
CA GLU A 47 9.27 3.81 -2.66
C GLU A 47 8.43 2.62 -3.15
N ILE A 48 7.43 2.21 -2.37
CA ILE A 48 6.53 1.09 -2.71
C ILE A 48 5.77 1.39 -4.02
N LYS A 49 5.21 2.60 -4.16
CA LYS A 49 4.49 3.01 -5.38
C LYS A 49 5.41 2.99 -6.60
N TYR A 50 6.63 3.51 -6.47
CA TYR A 50 7.61 3.51 -7.55
C TYR A 50 7.99 2.09 -7.96
N ALA A 51 8.25 1.20 -7.01
CA ALA A 51 8.59 -0.19 -7.28
C ALA A 51 7.46 -0.93 -8.03
N ILE A 52 6.20 -0.73 -7.63
CA ILE A 52 5.04 -1.31 -8.31
C ILE A 52 4.94 -0.77 -9.74
N MET A 53 5.06 0.55 -9.94
CA MET A 53 4.95 1.14 -11.27
C MET A 53 6.06 0.63 -12.20
N LYS A 54 7.31 0.66 -11.73
CA LYS A 54 8.47 0.15 -12.48
C LYS A 54 8.32 -1.32 -12.85
N MET A 55 7.79 -2.14 -11.94
CA MET A 55 7.54 -3.55 -12.23
C MET A 55 6.49 -3.73 -13.35
N MET A 56 5.45 -2.90 -13.39
CA MET A 56 4.43 -2.96 -14.44
C MET A 56 4.96 -2.45 -15.79
N ASP A 57 5.84 -1.46 -15.78
CA ASP A 57 6.50 -0.93 -16.99
C ASP A 57 7.43 -1.95 -17.66
N ILE A 58 8.10 -2.80 -16.87
CA ILE A 58 9.01 -3.83 -17.39
C ILE A 58 8.26 -5.01 -18.03
N ASN A 59 7.00 -5.22 -17.65
CA ASN A 59 6.19 -6.37 -18.08
C ASN A 59 5.15 -6.02 -19.17
N GLY A 60 5.12 -4.78 -19.67
CA GLY A 60 4.26 -4.30 -20.74
C GLY A 60 5.02 -4.08 -22.04
#